data_AF-A0A5M9MBQ8-F1
#
_entry.id   AF-A0A5M9MBQ8-F1
#
_cell.length_a   1.000
_cell.length_b   1.000
_cell.length_c   1.000
_cell.angle_alpha   90.00
_cell.angle_beta   90.00
_cell.angle_gamma   90.00
#
_symmetry.space_group_name_H-M   'P 1'
#
loop_
_entity.id
_entity.type
_entity.pdbx_description
1 polymer ?
#
loop_
_entity_poly.entity_id
_entity_poly.type
_entity_poly.pdbx_seq_one_letter_code
_entity_poly.pdbx_strand_id
1 'polypeptide(L)'
;MSCFLTLGPVGFGGFGIMYLGKVSLNAFGGNNSFHPLAGDIAYILGIMVALALWGFSLLWLTFAFSTVIRCWPIPFNMSWWATTFPFGVFCVNTIQIGVELSSMFFKVIGTLFSVVTIFFWVVTTVGTIREIRRGHIFHIPYLDDFFADEDNEVVDLDTLSCSNST
;
A
#
# COMPACT_ATOMS: atom_id res chain seq x y z
N MET A 1 10.76 -3.09 -1.06
CA MET A 1 9.59 -2.37 -0.54
C MET A 1 8.65 -1.89 -1.65
N SER A 2 9.15 -1.53 -2.83
CA SER A 2 8.37 -1.12 -4.02
C SER A 2 7.32 -2.14 -4.49
N CYS A 3 7.46 -3.40 -4.08
CA CYS A 3 6.52 -4.50 -4.33
C CYS A 3 5.09 -4.20 -3.80
N PHE A 4 4.96 -3.44 -2.70
CA PHE A 4 3.66 -3.10 -2.11
C PHE A 4 2.84 -2.08 -2.93
N LEU A 5 3.45 -1.33 -3.85
CA LEU A 5 2.75 -0.40 -4.75
C LEU A 5 1.85 -1.13 -5.76
N THR A 6 2.21 -2.36 -6.14
CA THR A 6 1.43 -3.18 -7.10
C THR A 6 0.14 -3.74 -6.47
N LEU A 7 0.08 -3.80 -5.14
CA LEU A 7 -1.12 -4.27 -4.41
C LEU A 7 -2.24 -3.22 -4.36
N GLY A 8 -1.91 -1.93 -4.53
CA GLY A 8 -2.88 -0.83 -4.51
C GLY A 8 -3.95 -0.92 -5.61
N PRO A 9 -3.56 -1.02 -6.90
CA PRO A 9 -4.52 -1.08 -8.02
C PRO A 9 -5.41 -2.33 -8.00
N VAL A 10 -4.87 -3.48 -7.57
CA VAL A 10 -5.60 -4.75 -7.55
C VAL A 10 -6.66 -4.76 -6.44
N GLY A 11 -6.32 -4.26 -5.25
CA GLY A 11 -7.24 -4.19 -4.11
C GLY A 11 -8.35 -3.15 -4.29
N PHE A 12 -8.03 -1.95 -4.80
CA PHE A 12 -9.03 -0.93 -5.11
C PHE A 12 -9.88 -1.29 -6.34
N GLY A 13 -9.31 -1.95 -7.35
CA GLY A 13 -10.04 -2.36 -8.55
C GLY A 13 -11.17 -3.34 -8.23
N GLY A 14 -10.94 -4.30 -7.34
CA GLY A 14 -11.98 -5.24 -6.88
C GLY A 14 -13.12 -4.54 -6.14
N PHE A 15 -12.79 -3.61 -5.24
CA PHE A 15 -13.79 -2.81 -4.52
C PHE A 15 -14.61 -1.92 -5.47
N GLY A 16 -13.95 -1.26 -6.42
CA GLY A 16 -14.58 -0.36 -7.40
C GLY A 16 -15.57 -1.09 -8.29
N ILE A 17 -15.21 -2.26 -8.80
CA ILE A 17 -16.10 -3.10 -9.64
C ILE A 17 -17.32 -3.57 -8.84
N MET A 18 -17.12 -4.00 -7.59
CA MET A 18 -18.23 -4.43 -6.74
C MET A 18 -19.17 -3.29 -6.39
N TYR A 19 -18.63 -2.09 -6.14
CA TYR A 19 -19.43 -0.89 -5.88
C TYR A 19 -20.19 -0.43 -7.13
N LEU A 20 -19.58 -0.52 -8.32
CA LEU A 20 -20.26 -0.26 -9.59
C LEU A 20 -21.43 -1.23 -9.82
N GLY A 21 -21.26 -2.51 -9.50
CA GLY A 21 -22.33 -3.52 -9.57
C GLY A 21 -23.52 -3.21 -8.64
N LYS A 22 -23.25 -2.64 -7.46
CA LYS A 22 -24.31 -2.13 -6.56
C LYS A 22 -25.03 -0.90 -7.12
N VAL A 23 -24.26 0.04 -7.67
CA VAL A 23 -24.84 1.26 -8.28
C VAL A 23 -25.64 0.91 -9.53
N SER A 24 -25.25 -0.11 -10.30
CA SER A 24 -26.01 -0.55 -11.47
C SER A 24 -27.40 -1.07 -11.09
N LEU A 25 -27.53 -1.79 -9.97
CA LEU A 25 -28.86 -2.23 -9.48
C LEU A 25 -29.79 -1.04 -9.21
N ASN A 26 -29.29 0.01 -8.57
CA ASN A 26 -30.08 1.23 -8.30
C ASN A 26 -30.35 2.05 -9.57
N ALA A 27 -29.37 2.15 -10.48
CA ALA A 27 -29.50 2.91 -11.73
C ALA A 27 -30.48 2.26 -12.72
N PHE A 28 -30.50 0.93 -12.80
CA PHE A 28 -31.39 0.17 -13.68
C PHE A 28 -32.75 -0.14 -13.03
N GLY A 29 -32.85 -0.18 -11.69
CA GLY A 29 -34.13 -0.32 -10.98
C GLY A 29 -35.00 0.94 -11.01
N GLY A 30 -34.39 2.13 -11.12
CA GLY A 30 -35.11 3.42 -11.18
C GLY A 30 -35.51 3.89 -12.58
N ASN A 31 -34.83 3.41 -13.63
CA ASN A 31 -35.11 3.78 -15.02
C ASN A 31 -35.64 2.55 -15.77
N ASN A 32 -36.92 2.53 -16.12
CA ASN A 32 -37.59 1.49 -16.95
C ASN A 32 -37.00 1.33 -18.38
N SER A 33 -35.81 1.85 -18.64
CA SER A 33 -35.14 1.86 -19.95
C SER A 33 -34.40 0.55 -20.27
N PHE A 34 -34.09 -0.28 -19.27
CA PHE A 34 -33.36 -1.54 -19.44
C PHE A 34 -34.11 -2.73 -18.83
N HIS A 35 -33.91 -3.91 -19.41
CA HIS A 35 -34.51 -5.14 -18.90
C HIS A 35 -33.99 -5.40 -17.47
N PRO A 36 -34.87 -5.65 -16.47
CA PRO A 36 -34.48 -5.75 -15.05
C PRO A 36 -33.39 -6.79 -14.77
N LEU A 37 -33.28 -7.80 -15.63
CA LEU A 37 -32.24 -8.83 -15.60
C LEU A 37 -30.80 -8.30 -15.79
N ALA A 38 -30.63 -7.14 -16.45
CA ALA A 38 -29.31 -6.58 -16.73
C ALA A 38 -28.56 -6.13 -15.46
N GLY A 39 -29.30 -5.60 -14.46
CA GLY A 39 -28.73 -5.20 -13.17
C GLY A 39 -28.22 -6.40 -12.37
N ASP A 40 -29.01 -7.48 -12.33
CA ASP A 40 -28.65 -8.71 -11.60
C ASP A 40 -27.41 -9.39 -12.20
N ILE A 41 -27.31 -9.46 -13.53
CA ILE A 41 -26.15 -10.05 -14.21
C ILE A 41 -24.89 -9.21 -13.94
N ALA A 42 -24.98 -7.88 -14.02
CA ALA A 42 -23.86 -7.00 -13.73
C ALA A 42 -23.39 -7.12 -12.27
N TYR A 43 -24.32 -7.27 -11.32
CA TYR A 43 -24.02 -7.49 -9.91
C TYR A 43 -23.29 -8.82 -9.66
N ILE A 44 -23.78 -9.92 -10.23
CA ILE A 44 -23.16 -11.25 -10.10
C ILE A 44 -21.75 -11.25 -10.71
N LEU A 45 -21.59 -10.67 -11.90
CA LEU A 45 -20.28 -10.53 -12.54
C LEU A 45 -19.32 -9.69 -11.68
N GLY A 46 -19.81 -8.61 -11.07
CA GLY A 46 -19.04 -7.77 -10.16
C GLY A 46 -18.49 -8.54 -8.96
N ILE A 47 -19.32 -9.39 -8.34
CA ILE A 47 -18.90 -10.27 -7.23
C ILE A 47 -17.86 -11.30 -7.69
N MET A 48 -18.05 -11.92 -8.86
CA MET A 48 -17.10 -12.91 -9.39
C MET A 48 -15.72 -12.29 -9.66
N VAL A 49 -15.68 -11.10 -10.27
CA VAL A 49 -14.43 -10.38 -10.53
C VAL A 49 -13.78 -9.92 -9.22
N ALA A 50 -14.56 -9.45 -8.25
CA ALA A 50 -14.04 -9.09 -6.93
C ALA A 50 -13.42 -10.28 -6.20
N LEU A 51 -14.04 -11.47 -6.25
CA LEU A 51 -13.49 -12.72 -5.71
C LEU A 51 -12.21 -13.16 -6.43
N ALA A 52 -12.16 -13.05 -7.76
CA ALA A 52 -10.97 -13.39 -8.54
C ALA A 52 -9.79 -12.47 -8.20
N LEU A 53 -10.03 -11.15 -8.11
CA LEU A 53 -9.02 -10.17 -7.72
C LEU A 53 -8.58 -10.35 -6.27
N TRP A 54 -9.50 -10.72 -5.37
CA TRP A 54 -9.18 -11.06 -3.98
C TRP A 54 -8.22 -12.25 -3.89
N GLY A 55 -8.47 -13.33 -4.64
CA GLY A 55 -7.58 -14.49 -4.69
C GLY A 55 -6.19 -14.15 -5.24
N PHE A 56 -6.13 -13.28 -6.26
CA PHE A 56 -4.87 -12.82 -6.82
C PHE A 56 -4.06 -11.94 -5.83
N SER A 57 -4.74 -11.08 -5.07
CA SER A 57 -4.10 -10.28 -4.00
C SER A 57 -3.46 -11.15 -2.92
N LEU A 58 -4.05 -12.30 -2.56
CA LEU A 58 -3.47 -13.22 -1.57
C LEU A 58 -2.11 -13.77 -2.00
N LEU A 59 -1.97 -14.20 -3.26
CA LEU A 59 -0.70 -14.70 -3.79
C LEU A 59 0.39 -13.62 -3.70
N TRP A 60 0.04 -12.40 -4.09
CA TRP A 60 0.97 -11.28 -4.04
C TRP A 60 1.35 -10.90 -2.59
N LEU A 61 0.40 -10.97 -1.65
CA LEU A 61 0.65 -10.76 -0.22
C LEU A 61 1.62 -11.82 0.34
N THR A 62 1.47 -13.08 -0.05
CA THR A 62 2.41 -14.13 0.36
C THR A 62 3.83 -13.92 -0.19
N PHE A 63 3.98 -13.47 -1.43
CA PHE A 63 5.29 -13.12 -1.98
C PHE A 63 5.93 -11.93 -1.27
N ALA A 64 5.13 -10.91 -0.98
CA ALA A 64 5.59 -9.74 -0.24
C ALA A 64 6.07 -10.12 1.17
N PHE A 65 5.33 -10.95 1.89
CA PHE A 65 5.71 -11.45 3.21
C PHE A 65 6.97 -12.32 3.17
N SER A 66 7.07 -13.23 2.19
CA SER A 66 8.25 -14.08 1.99
C SER A 66 9.52 -13.26 1.73
N THR A 67 9.40 -12.17 0.98
CA THR A 67 10.51 -11.24 0.71
C THR A 67 10.93 -10.49 1.98
N VAL A 68 9.97 -10.04 2.80
CA VAL A 68 10.24 -9.35 4.07
C VAL A 68 10.98 -10.27 5.05
N ILE A 69 10.55 -11.53 5.19
CA ILE A 69 11.24 -12.51 6.05
C ILE A 69 12.67 -12.76 5.55
N ARG A 70 12.86 -12.89 4.24
CA ARG A 70 14.16 -13.25 3.67
C ARG A 70 15.19 -12.12 3.71
N CYS A 71 14.75 -10.87 3.75
CA CYS A 71 15.63 -9.70 3.87
C CYS A 71 15.91 -9.27 5.31
N TRP A 72 15.45 -10.01 6.33
CA TRP A 72 15.69 -9.66 7.73
C TRP A 72 17.17 -9.94 8.12
N PRO A 73 17.91 -9.02 8.76
CA PRO A 73 17.51 -7.73 9.35
C PRO A 73 17.46 -6.57 8.36
N ILE A 74 16.26 -6.02 8.13
CA ILE A 74 16.07 -4.79 7.34
C ILE A 74 16.25 -3.60 8.31
N PRO A 75 17.13 -2.62 8.02
CA PRO A 75 17.20 -1.39 8.80
C PRO A 75 15.83 -0.68 8.76
N PHE A 76 15.41 -0.14 9.91
CA PHE A 76 14.08 0.46 10.04
C PHE A 76 13.98 1.71 9.16
N ASN A 77 13.26 1.60 8.05
CA ASN A 77 13.10 2.64 7.04
C ASN A 77 11.62 3.06 6.97
N MET A 78 11.36 4.33 6.62
CA MET A 78 10.01 4.90 6.40
C MET A 78 9.10 4.02 5.52
N SER A 79 9.70 3.21 4.64
CA SER A 79 9.03 2.21 3.80
C SER A 79 8.17 1.19 4.55
N TRP A 80 8.39 0.97 5.85
CA TRP A 80 7.55 0.08 6.67
C TRP A 80 6.10 0.58 6.80
N TRP A 81 5.88 1.90 6.66
CA TRP A 81 4.54 2.49 6.58
C TRP A 81 3.81 2.19 5.26
N ALA A 82 4.53 1.98 4.15
CA ALA A 82 3.91 1.67 2.87
C ALA A 82 3.29 0.26 2.82
N THR A 83 3.65 -0.61 3.76
CA THR A 83 3.12 -1.98 3.86
C THR A 83 1.75 -2.05 4.53
N THR A 84 1.41 -1.12 5.42
CA THR A 84 0.11 -1.14 6.13
C THR A 84 -1.05 -0.76 5.23
N PHE A 85 -0.82 0.10 4.23
CA PHE A 85 -1.83 0.52 3.25
C PHE A 85 -2.43 -0.66 2.44
N PRO A 86 -1.64 -1.45 1.70
CA PRO A 86 -2.19 -2.59 0.93
C PRO A 86 -2.78 -3.68 1.83
N PHE A 87 -2.27 -3.84 3.06
CA PHE A 87 -2.84 -4.76 4.04
C PHE A 87 -4.24 -4.31 4.50
N GLY A 88 -4.39 -3.00 4.75
CA GLY A 88 -5.67 -2.38 5.06
C GLY A 88 -6.68 -2.49 3.91
N VAL A 89 -6.26 -2.20 2.67
CA VAL A 89 -7.11 -2.35 1.47
C VAL A 89 -7.57 -3.79 1.31
N PHE A 90 -6.68 -4.76 1.50
CA PHE A 90 -7.03 -6.18 1.44
C PHE A 90 -8.03 -6.59 2.53
N CYS A 91 -7.85 -6.09 3.76
CA CYS A 91 -8.80 -6.28 4.86
C CYS A 91 -10.19 -5.73 4.52
N VAL A 92 -10.28 -4.49 4.02
CA VAL A 92 -11.55 -3.85 3.66
C VAL A 92 -12.24 -4.61 2.53
N ASN A 93 -11.50 -5.04 1.50
CA ASN A 93 -12.05 -5.86 0.41
C ASN A 93 -12.63 -7.20 0.93
N THR A 94 -11.92 -7.85 1.86
CA THR A 94 -12.37 -9.11 2.47
C THR A 94 -13.67 -8.92 3.28
N ILE A 95 -13.76 -7.84 4.06
CA ILE A 95 -14.96 -7.50 4.82
C ILE A 95 -16.13 -7.22 3.87
N GLN A 96 -15.89 -6.46 2.80
CA GLN A 96 -16.90 -6.11 1.80
C GLN A 96 -17.49 -7.37 1.14
N ILE A 97 -16.63 -8.30 0.69
CA ILE A 97 -17.06 -9.60 0.13
C ILE A 97 -17.85 -10.41 1.18
N GLY A 98 -17.44 -10.37 2.45
CA GLY A 98 -18.14 -11.07 3.53
C GLY A 98 -19.52 -10.50 3.88
N VAL A 99 -19.71 -9.19 3.70
CA VAL A 99 -21.03 -8.55 3.79
C VAL A 99 -21.90 -8.99 2.62
N GLU A 100 -21.35 -9.03 1.41
CA GLU A 100 -22.10 -9.30 0.19
C GLU A 100 -22.55 -10.75 0.04
N LEU A 101 -21.65 -11.70 0.33
CA LEU A 101 -22.00 -13.11 0.34
C LEU A 101 -22.81 -13.52 1.59
N SER A 102 -22.97 -12.62 2.59
CA SER A 102 -23.51 -12.91 3.93
C SER A 102 -22.88 -14.14 4.60
N SER A 103 -21.67 -14.53 4.19
CA SER A 103 -21.02 -15.76 4.63
C SER A 103 -20.23 -15.53 5.91
N MET A 104 -20.45 -16.40 6.91
CA MET A 104 -19.76 -16.33 8.20
C MET A 104 -18.24 -16.53 8.05
N PHE A 105 -17.80 -17.32 7.06
CA PHE A 105 -16.39 -17.57 6.78
C PHE A 105 -15.62 -16.29 6.46
N PHE A 106 -16.14 -15.49 5.52
CA PHE A 106 -15.50 -14.24 5.11
C PHE A 106 -15.56 -13.17 6.21
N LYS A 107 -16.61 -13.17 7.05
CA LYS A 107 -16.70 -12.29 8.22
C LYS A 107 -15.59 -12.58 9.23
N VAL A 108 -15.38 -13.87 9.59
CA VAL A 108 -14.32 -14.27 10.53
C VAL A 108 -12.94 -13.93 9.99
N ILE A 109 -12.68 -14.22 8.71
CA ILE A 109 -11.39 -13.92 8.07
C ILE A 109 -11.17 -12.40 7.97
N GLY A 110 -12.20 -11.62 7.65
CA GLY A 110 -12.13 -10.17 7.62
C GLY A 110 -11.77 -9.58 9.00
N THR A 111 -12.38 -10.10 10.07
CA THR A 111 -12.03 -9.69 11.45
C THR A 111 -10.60 -10.07 11.81
N LEU A 112 -10.16 -11.28 11.45
CA LEU A 112 -8.78 -11.73 11.70
C LEU A 112 -7.76 -10.81 11.00
N PHE A 113 -7.96 -10.51 9.72
CA PHE A 113 -7.08 -9.59 8.99
C PHE A 113 -7.11 -8.17 9.56
N SER A 114 -8.24 -7.72 10.09
CA SER A 114 -8.34 -6.42 10.76
C SER A 114 -7.47 -6.37 12.01
N VAL A 115 -7.52 -7.40 12.86
CA VAL A 115 -6.68 -7.51 14.06
C VAL A 115 -5.20 -7.54 13.69
N VAL A 116 -4.82 -8.31 12.66
CA VAL A 116 -3.43 -8.36 12.17
C VAL A 116 -2.98 -6.99 11.66
N THR A 117 -3.84 -6.27 10.95
CA THR A 117 -3.55 -4.90 10.45
C THR A 117 -3.26 -3.95 11.62
N ILE A 118 -4.10 -3.97 12.66
CA ILE A 118 -3.94 -3.14 13.85
C ILE A 118 -2.63 -3.49 14.58
N PHE A 119 -2.35 -4.78 14.74
CA PHE A 119 -1.09 -5.23 15.34
C PHE A 119 0.12 -4.72 14.56
N PHE A 120 0.10 -4.85 13.23
CA PHE A 120 1.16 -4.34 12.37
C PHE A 120 1.32 -2.83 12.53
N TRP A 121 0.21 -2.08 12.55
CA TRP A 121 0.19 -0.62 12.74
C TRP A 121 0.80 -0.18 14.08
N VAL A 122 0.57 -0.92 15.16
CA VAL A 122 1.21 -0.66 16.46
C VAL A 122 2.73 -0.89 16.36
N VAL A 123 3.15 -1.99 15.75
CA VAL A 123 4.58 -2.31 15.55
C VAL A 123 5.27 -1.23 14.71
N THR A 124 4.65 -0.79 13.61
CA THR A 124 5.19 0.27 12.74
C THR A 124 5.35 1.57 13.53
N THR A 125 4.33 1.95 14.30
CA THR A 125 4.31 3.18 15.09
C THR A 125 5.39 3.17 16.18
N VAL A 126 5.53 2.07 16.92
CA VAL A 126 6.57 1.92 17.95
C VAL A 126 7.96 2.00 17.36
N GLY A 127 8.19 1.34 16.22
CA GLY A 127 9.48 1.41 15.52
C GLY A 127 9.77 2.83 15.01
N THR A 128 8.77 3.54 14.48
CA THR A 128 8.92 4.94 14.08
C THR A 128 9.27 5.84 15.26
N ILE A 129 8.61 5.69 16.41
CA ILE A 129 8.95 6.44 17.64
C ILE A 129 10.39 6.16 18.08
N ARG A 130 10.84 4.90 17.94
CA ARG A 130 12.22 4.49 18.27
C ARG A 130 13.25 5.17 17.36
N GLU A 131 13.01 5.21 16.06
CA GLU A 131 13.92 5.82 15.10
C GLU A 131 13.87 7.36 15.13
N ILE A 132 12.70 7.96 15.40
CA ILE A 132 12.58 9.40 15.68
C ILE A 132 13.46 9.77 16.88
N ARG A 133 13.39 8.98 17.96
CA ARG A 133 14.20 9.21 19.16
C ARG A 133 15.71 9.03 18.94
N ARG A 134 16.11 8.27 17.90
CA ARG A 134 17.51 8.09 17.52
C ARG A 134 18.04 9.19 16.59
N GLY A 135 17.18 10.01 15.98
CA GLY A 135 17.58 11.16 15.16
C GLY A 135 18.01 10.85 13.72
N HIS A 136 17.93 9.60 13.26
CA HIS A 136 18.45 9.16 11.94
C HIS A 136 17.46 9.32 10.77
N ILE A 137 16.29 9.96 10.97
CA ILE A 137 15.23 10.02 9.95
C ILE A 137 15.53 10.99 8.80
N PHE A 138 16.43 11.97 9.02
CA PHE A 138 16.77 13.01 8.05
C PHE A 138 18.24 12.98 7.63
N HIS A 139 18.91 11.83 7.69
CA HIS A 139 20.21 11.70 7.05
C HIS A 139 19.99 11.53 5.55
N ILE A 140 20.04 12.66 4.84
CA ILE A 140 19.91 12.73 3.39
C ILE A 140 21.36 12.71 2.86
N PRO A 141 21.88 11.58 2.37
CA PRO A 141 23.29 11.49 1.94
C PRO A 141 23.64 12.50 0.84
N TYR A 142 22.65 12.97 0.08
CA TYR A 142 22.83 14.00 -0.95
C TYR A 142 23.25 15.37 -0.39
N LEU A 143 22.87 15.73 0.85
CA LEU A 143 23.29 17.01 1.45
C LEU A 143 24.76 16.94 1.89
N ASP A 144 25.21 15.80 2.42
CA ASP A 144 26.60 15.63 2.83
C ASP A 144 27.55 15.65 1.62
N ASP A 145 27.13 15.07 0.49
CA ASP A 145 27.88 15.15 -0.78
C ASP A 145 27.88 16.58 -1.36
N PHE A 146 26.78 17.34 -1.22
CA PHE A 146 26.69 18.72 -1.71
C PHE A 146 27.61 19.68 -0.96
N PHE A 147 27.66 19.56 0.38
CA PHE A 147 28.58 20.37 1.19
C PHE A 147 30.04 19.92 0.98
N ALA A 148 30.29 18.63 0.80
CA ALA A 148 31.64 18.14 0.47
C ALA A 148 32.15 18.65 -0.88
N ASP A 149 31.28 18.77 -1.89
CA ASP A 149 31.66 19.37 -3.18
C ASP A 149 31.88 20.89 -3.07
N GLU A 150 31.05 21.61 -2.31
CA GLU A 150 31.19 23.06 -2.07
C GLU A 150 32.51 23.38 -1.33
N ASP A 151 32.86 22.58 -0.33
CA ASP A 151 34.11 22.71 0.42
C ASP A 151 35.34 22.46 -0.47
N ASN A 152 35.26 21.50 -1.40
CA ASN A 152 36.35 21.22 -2.35
C ASN A 152 36.51 22.32 -3.41
N GLU A 153 35.41 22.91 -3.88
CA GLU A 153 35.44 24.00 -4.88
C GLU A 153 36.04 25.30 -4.32
N VAL A 154 35.77 25.62 -3.05
CA VAL A 154 36.34 26.79 -2.36
C VAL A 154 37.85 26.63 -2.14
N VAL A 155 38.31 25.43 -1.78
CA VAL A 155 39.75 25.13 -1.62
C VAL A 155 40.52 25.25 -2.94
N ASP A 156 39.93 24.85 -4.07
CA ASP A 156 40.55 25.01 -5.39
C ASP A 156 40.63 26.49 -5.82
N LEU A 157 39.64 27.32 -5.51
CA LEU A 157 39.67 28.75 -5.82
C LEU A 157 40.72 29.51 -5.00
N ASP A 158 40.88 29.19 -3.71
CA ASP A 158 41.89 29.81 -2.86
C ASP A 158 43.32 29.39 -3.26
N THR A 159 43.52 28.13 -3.66
CA THR A 159 44.83 27.65 -4.14
C THR A 159 45.22 28.25 -5.50
N LEU A 160 44.25 28.44 -6.40
CA LEU A 160 44.47 29.14 -7.67
C LEU A 160 44.75 30.64 -7.47
N SER A 161 44.10 31.28 -6.48
CA SER A 161 44.33 32.69 -6.14
C SER A 161 45.73 32.92 -5.53
N CYS A 162 46.21 31.99 -4.69
CA CYS A 162 47.58 32.01 -4.16
C CYS A 162 48.65 31.73 -5.23
N SER A 163 48.34 30.95 -6.27
CA SER A 163 49.28 30.67 -7.37
C SER A 163 49.47 31.87 -8.32
N ASN A 164 48.41 32.67 -8.53
CA ASN A 164 48.43 33.84 -9.43
C ASN A 164 48.96 35.14 -8.79
N SER A 165 49.36 35.12 -7.52
CA SER A 165 49.83 36.30 -6.76
C SER A 165 51.34 36.33 -6.49
N THR A 166 52.11 35.44 -7.12
CA THR A 166 53.59 35.46 -7.23
C THR A 166 54.04 35.71 -8.65
#